data_AF-A0A5N6DU89-F1
#
_entry.id   AF-A0A5N6DU89-F1
#
_cell.length_a   1.000
_cell.length_b   1.000
_cell.length_c   1.000
_cell.angle_alpha   90.00
_cell.angle_beta   90.00
_cell.angle_gamma   90.00
#
_symmetry.space_group_name_H-M   'P 1'
#
loop_
_entity.id
_entity.type
_entity.pdbx_description
1 polymer ?
#
loop_
_entity_poly.entity_id
_entity_poly.type
_entity_poly.pdbx_seq_one_letter_code
_entity_poly.pdbx_strand_id
1 'polypeptide(L)'
;MSCYSLHSGKISPNFDADSPCGIPNATYPHVQCCVKGDYCMSNGICHFSKSNSDNGYYTADCTDPTLQDPACMNRCGSQPGSIIDYDETSKLWACCTYTSDGKSDCSNLSDEKFPAPAPSKLVTIQYLPSTGTPAYVTPTDVVCTPHVYSTSSQIGAGAAAGIGVGVGFSVFLLATTCAFFYLRRRRSSQHSVVASKSGAEPVSGVQQPQTVVRYELGKPEPRPQELA
;
A
#
# COMPACT_ATOMS: atom_id res chain seq x y z
N MET A 1 -12.84 -8.77 -20.15
CA MET A 1 -11.61 -8.64 -19.35
C MET A 1 -11.75 -9.51 -18.12
N SER A 2 -10.65 -10.07 -17.64
CA SER A 2 -10.59 -10.87 -16.42
C SER A 2 -10.40 -9.95 -15.21
N CYS A 3 -11.19 -10.15 -14.15
CA CYS A 3 -11.04 -9.48 -12.86
C CYS A 3 -10.38 -10.42 -11.84
N TYR A 4 -9.59 -9.85 -10.93
CA TYR A 4 -8.83 -10.53 -9.92
C TYR A 4 -9.05 -9.85 -8.57
N SER A 5 -9.31 -10.67 -7.56
CA SER A 5 -9.55 -10.24 -6.18
C SER A 5 -8.36 -10.60 -5.29
N LEU A 6 -8.16 -9.84 -4.21
CA LEU A 6 -7.20 -10.15 -3.15
C LEU A 6 -7.96 -10.39 -1.86
N HIS A 7 -8.07 -11.66 -1.45
CA HIS A 7 -8.71 -12.03 -0.19
C HIS A 7 -7.83 -13.02 0.56
N SER A 8 -7.77 -12.89 1.89
CA SER A 8 -6.93 -13.70 2.76
C SER A 8 -5.46 -13.74 2.31
N GLY A 9 -4.96 -12.63 1.76
CA GLY A 9 -3.61 -12.48 1.23
C GLY A 9 -3.35 -13.23 -0.08
N LYS A 10 -4.39 -13.73 -0.74
CA LYS A 10 -4.29 -14.52 -1.97
C LYS A 10 -5.01 -13.83 -3.13
N ILE A 11 -4.32 -13.75 -4.27
CA ILE A 11 -4.92 -13.30 -5.51
C ILE A 11 -5.69 -14.47 -6.14
N SER A 12 -6.96 -14.23 -6.48
CA SER A 12 -7.80 -15.21 -7.18
C SER A 12 -8.54 -14.58 -8.35
N PRO A 13 -8.74 -15.34 -9.45
CA PRO A 13 -9.61 -14.89 -10.54
C PRO A 13 -11.07 -14.83 -10.06
N ASN A 14 -11.80 -13.79 -10.45
CA ASN A 14 -13.21 -13.57 -10.10
C ASN A 14 -14.08 -13.24 -11.31
N PHE A 15 -13.88 -13.98 -12.41
CA PHE A 15 -14.43 -13.65 -13.74
C PHE A 15 -15.95 -13.75 -13.83
N ASP A 16 -16.54 -14.63 -13.02
CA ASP A 16 -17.98 -14.89 -13.03
C ASP A 16 -18.76 -13.93 -12.13
N ALA A 17 -18.16 -13.49 -11.01
CA ALA A 17 -18.82 -12.57 -10.10
C ALA A 17 -18.63 -11.11 -10.52
N ASP A 18 -17.47 -10.74 -11.04
CA ASP A 18 -17.13 -9.32 -11.24
C ASP A 18 -17.23 -8.86 -12.68
N SER A 19 -17.31 -7.54 -12.84
CA SER A 19 -17.16 -6.90 -14.13
C SER A 19 -16.33 -5.61 -14.03
N PRO A 20 -15.57 -5.25 -15.08
CA PRO A 20 -14.75 -4.05 -15.09
C PRO A 20 -15.59 -2.77 -15.01
N CYS A 21 -15.15 -1.85 -14.15
CA CYS A 21 -15.70 -0.51 -13.96
C CYS A 21 -15.19 0.49 -14.99
N GLY A 22 -15.29 0.11 -16.25
CA GLY A 22 -14.90 0.93 -17.39
C GLY A 22 -14.28 0.10 -18.49
N ILE A 23 -13.78 0.79 -19.51
CA ILE A 23 -13.10 0.19 -20.66
C ILE A 23 -11.62 0.57 -20.56
N PRO A 24 -10.71 -0.40 -20.37
CA PRO A 24 -9.28 -0.13 -20.41
C PRO A 24 -8.83 0.46 -21.75
N ASN A 25 -7.79 1.28 -21.72
CA ASN A 25 -7.17 1.85 -22.91
C ASN A 25 -5.64 1.84 -22.79
N ALA A 26 -4.94 2.34 -23.80
CA ALA A 26 -3.47 2.34 -23.82
C ALA A 26 -2.83 3.13 -22.66
N THR A 27 -3.52 4.16 -22.15
CA THR A 27 -3.05 4.99 -21.02
C THR A 27 -3.40 4.37 -19.67
N TYR A 28 -4.57 3.73 -19.58
CA TYR A 28 -5.07 3.06 -18.37
C TYR A 28 -5.42 1.61 -18.72
N PRO A 29 -4.41 0.71 -18.79
CA PRO A 29 -4.58 -0.67 -19.24
C PRO A 29 -5.31 -1.55 -18.22
N HIS A 30 -5.38 -1.09 -16.97
CA HIS A 30 -6.07 -1.76 -15.89
C HIS A 30 -7.12 -0.82 -15.28
N VAL A 31 -8.30 -1.37 -15.04
CA VAL A 31 -9.42 -0.73 -14.35
C VAL A 31 -9.88 -1.58 -13.18
N GLN A 32 -10.50 -0.91 -12.21
CA GLN A 32 -11.15 -1.51 -11.06
C GLN A 32 -12.33 -2.42 -11.49
N CYS A 33 -12.69 -3.38 -10.66
CA CYS A 33 -13.79 -4.32 -10.88
C CYS A 33 -14.72 -4.36 -9.66
N CYS A 34 -16.02 -4.47 -9.91
CA CYS A 34 -17.02 -4.67 -8.86
C CYS A 34 -17.89 -5.89 -9.22
N VAL A 35 -18.56 -6.44 -8.21
CA VAL A 35 -19.52 -7.55 -8.37
C VAL A 35 -20.66 -7.11 -9.29
N LYS A 36 -21.11 -8.02 -10.17
CA LYS A 36 -22.28 -7.82 -11.02
C LYS A 36 -23.53 -7.64 -10.15
N GLY A 37 -24.25 -6.54 -10.38
CA GLY A 37 -25.39 -6.10 -9.57
C GLY A 37 -25.08 -4.89 -8.69
N ASP A 38 -23.82 -4.45 -8.63
CA ASP A 38 -23.37 -3.34 -7.78
C ASP A 38 -22.98 -2.11 -8.59
N TYR A 39 -22.66 -1.04 -7.87
CA TYR A 39 -22.21 0.23 -8.44
C TYR A 39 -20.70 0.38 -8.29
N CYS A 40 -20.05 0.75 -9.39
CA CYS A 40 -18.69 1.26 -9.38
C CYS A 40 -18.71 2.70 -8.91
N MET A 41 -17.98 2.99 -7.83
CA MET A 41 -17.82 4.34 -7.29
C MET A 41 -16.40 4.85 -7.57
N SER A 42 -16.20 6.15 -7.40
CA SER A 42 -14.88 6.77 -7.43
C SER A 42 -13.94 6.16 -6.37
N ASN A 43 -12.64 6.30 -6.58
CA ASN A 43 -11.60 5.91 -5.63
C ASN A 43 -11.50 4.41 -5.36
N GLY A 44 -11.80 3.55 -6.35
CA GLY A 44 -11.64 2.11 -6.17
C GLY A 44 -12.60 1.51 -5.13
N ILE A 45 -13.77 2.12 -4.97
CA ILE A 45 -14.81 1.66 -4.05
C ILE A 45 -15.98 1.13 -4.88
N CYS A 46 -16.57 0.03 -4.41
CA CYS A 46 -17.81 -0.52 -4.93
C CYS A 46 -18.91 -0.32 -3.89
N HIS A 47 -20.15 -0.14 -4.34
CA HIS A 47 -21.32 -0.01 -3.48
C HIS A 47 -22.37 -1.06 -3.87
N PHE A 48 -22.71 -1.92 -2.91
CA PHE A 48 -23.84 -2.84 -3.06
C PHE A 48 -25.07 -2.26 -2.39
N SER A 49 -26.23 -2.48 -3.00
CA SER A 49 -27.52 -2.09 -2.44
C SER A 49 -28.52 -3.19 -2.73
N LYS A 50 -28.81 -4.02 -1.73
CA LYS A 50 -29.77 -5.11 -1.86
C LYS A 50 -31.17 -4.64 -1.45
N SER A 51 -32.19 -5.34 -1.95
CA SER A 51 -33.62 -5.03 -1.72
C SER A 51 -34.05 -5.02 -0.25
N ASN A 52 -33.27 -5.61 0.66
CA ASN A 52 -33.58 -5.71 2.09
C ASN A 52 -32.95 -4.60 2.93
N SER A 53 -32.64 -3.45 2.33
CA SER A 53 -31.87 -2.37 2.96
C SER A 53 -30.47 -2.78 3.44
N ASP A 54 -29.95 -3.90 2.92
CA ASP A 54 -28.56 -4.32 3.10
C ASP A 54 -27.72 -3.60 2.05
N ASN A 55 -27.14 -2.48 2.46
CA ASN A 55 -26.27 -1.64 1.63
C ASN A 55 -24.93 -1.44 2.32
N GLY A 56 -23.89 -1.28 1.51
CA GLY A 56 -22.55 -1.11 2.04
C GLY A 56 -21.52 -0.96 0.95
N TYR A 57 -20.27 -0.90 1.38
CA TYR A 57 -19.14 -0.62 0.50
C TYR A 57 -18.08 -1.70 0.62
N TYR A 58 -17.33 -1.90 -0.44
CA TYR A 58 -16.15 -2.75 -0.46
C TYR A 58 -15.08 -2.18 -1.38
N THR A 59 -13.83 -2.59 -1.17
CA THR A 59 -12.75 -2.19 -2.08
C THR A 59 -12.88 -2.96 -3.38
N ALA A 60 -12.71 -2.26 -4.49
CA ALA A 60 -12.81 -2.84 -5.81
C ALA A 60 -11.67 -3.82 -6.09
N ASP A 61 -12.02 -4.88 -6.80
CA ASP A 61 -11.08 -5.81 -7.41
C ASP A 61 -10.42 -5.14 -8.64
N CYS A 62 -9.58 -5.85 -9.38
CA CYS A 62 -8.91 -5.23 -10.53
C CYS A 62 -8.70 -6.15 -11.72
N THR A 63 -8.55 -5.56 -12.90
CA THR A 63 -8.21 -6.30 -14.12
C THR A 63 -6.72 -6.62 -14.27
N ASP A 64 -5.86 -6.11 -13.37
CA ASP A 64 -4.46 -6.52 -13.29
C ASP A 64 -4.31 -7.86 -12.55
N PRO A 65 -3.77 -8.91 -13.17
CA PRO A 65 -3.54 -10.20 -12.50
C PRO A 65 -2.55 -10.13 -11.33
N THR A 66 -1.75 -9.07 -11.23
CA THR A 66 -0.75 -8.88 -10.17
C THR A 66 -1.20 -7.93 -9.06
N LEU A 67 -2.27 -7.17 -9.30
CA LEU A 67 -2.78 -6.10 -8.43
C LEU A 67 -1.69 -5.10 -8.00
N GLN A 68 -0.72 -4.84 -8.89
CA GLN A 68 0.36 -3.89 -8.68
C GLN A 68 0.13 -2.58 -9.43
N ASP A 69 -0.76 -2.56 -10.43
CA ASP A 69 -1.13 -1.32 -11.09
C ASP A 69 -1.72 -0.32 -10.07
N PRO A 70 -1.29 0.96 -10.08
CA PRO A 70 -1.80 1.97 -9.15
C PRO A 70 -3.32 2.21 -9.23
N ALA A 71 -3.98 1.85 -10.34
CA ALA A 71 -5.43 1.87 -10.45
C ALA A 71 -6.12 0.76 -9.65
N CYS A 72 -5.38 -0.28 -9.26
CA CYS A 72 -5.88 -1.40 -8.47
C CYS A 72 -5.79 -1.10 -6.97
N MET A 73 -6.90 -1.29 -6.26
CA MET A 73 -6.94 -1.14 -4.82
C MET A 73 -6.71 -2.50 -4.16
N ASN A 74 -5.56 -2.69 -3.51
CA ASN A 74 -5.22 -3.93 -2.80
C ASN A 74 -5.49 -3.84 -1.28
N ARG A 75 -6.32 -2.86 -0.89
CA ARG A 75 -6.70 -2.62 0.50
C ARG A 75 -7.57 -3.76 1.02
N CYS A 76 -7.52 -4.00 2.32
CA CYS A 76 -8.29 -5.06 2.98
C CYS A 76 -7.95 -6.47 2.49
N GLY A 77 -6.88 -6.62 1.71
CA GLY A 77 -6.57 -7.86 1.02
C GLY A 77 -6.20 -9.02 1.94
N SER A 78 -5.79 -8.73 3.18
CA SER A 78 -5.53 -9.75 4.20
C SER A 78 -6.80 -10.32 4.82
N GLN A 79 -7.95 -9.68 4.62
CA GLN A 79 -9.23 -10.11 5.17
C GLN A 79 -9.92 -11.13 4.25
N PRO A 80 -10.83 -11.98 4.78
CA PRO A 80 -11.62 -12.91 3.97
C PRO A 80 -12.47 -12.27 2.87
N GLY A 81 -12.78 -10.98 3.03
CA GLY A 81 -13.44 -10.16 2.03
C GLY A 81 -13.00 -8.71 2.16
N SER A 82 -13.52 -7.86 1.29
CA SER A 82 -13.08 -6.47 1.13
C SER A 82 -14.08 -5.44 1.67
N ILE A 83 -14.97 -5.83 2.59
CA ILE A 83 -15.99 -4.91 3.13
C ILE A 83 -15.31 -3.77 3.90
N ILE A 84 -15.75 -2.54 3.63
CA ILE A 84 -15.24 -1.32 4.24
C ILE A 84 -16.38 -0.49 4.81
N ASP A 85 -16.03 0.35 5.78
CA ASP A 85 -16.91 1.39 6.29
C ASP A 85 -16.15 2.69 6.47
N TYR A 86 -16.89 3.79 6.53
CA TYR A 86 -16.34 5.13 6.71
C TYR A 86 -16.33 5.52 8.18
N ASP A 87 -15.14 5.66 8.75
CA ASP A 87 -14.96 6.12 10.12
C ASP A 87 -15.15 7.63 10.19
N GLU A 88 -16.33 8.05 10.65
CA GLU A 88 -16.68 9.46 10.82
C GLU A 88 -15.77 10.21 11.82
N THR A 89 -15.05 9.51 12.70
CA THR A 89 -14.13 10.13 13.65
C THR A 89 -12.80 10.46 12.99
N SER A 90 -12.20 9.50 12.28
CA SER A 90 -10.92 9.70 11.61
C SER A 90 -11.04 10.31 10.21
N LYS A 91 -12.26 10.38 9.65
CA LYS A 91 -12.55 10.80 8.27
C LYS A 91 -11.79 9.96 7.23
N LEU A 92 -11.64 8.67 7.51
CA LEU A 92 -10.98 7.69 6.65
C LEU A 92 -11.89 6.48 6.45
N TRP A 93 -11.70 5.80 5.33
CA TRP A 93 -12.26 4.46 5.13
C TRP A 93 -11.40 3.44 5.84
N ALA A 94 -12.02 2.40 6.37
CA ALA A 94 -11.33 1.30 7.05
C ALA A 94 -11.94 -0.04 6.65
N CYS A 95 -11.12 -1.08 6.64
CA CYS A 95 -11.62 -2.44 6.46
C CYS A 95 -12.43 -2.86 7.68
N CYS A 96 -13.58 -3.49 7.44
CA CYS A 96 -14.32 -4.15 8.50
C CYS A 96 -13.51 -5.36 9.01
N THR A 97 -13.66 -5.66 10.29
CA THR A 97 -13.09 -6.89 10.85
C THR A 97 -13.99 -8.07 10.52
N TYR A 98 -13.51 -9.28 10.81
CA TYR A 98 -14.27 -10.50 10.59
C TYR A 98 -14.38 -11.28 11.89
N THR A 99 -15.60 -11.70 12.22
CA THR A 99 -15.88 -12.57 13.35
C THR A 99 -15.39 -13.99 13.07
N SER A 100 -15.30 -14.82 14.12
CA SER A 100 -14.84 -16.21 13.99
C SER A 100 -15.73 -17.10 13.11
N ASP A 101 -17.00 -16.71 12.89
CA ASP A 101 -17.92 -17.35 11.94
C ASP A 101 -17.79 -16.80 10.50
N GLY A 102 -16.80 -15.94 10.23
CA GLY A 102 -16.46 -15.46 8.90
C GLY A 102 -17.35 -14.33 8.37
N LYS A 103 -18.15 -13.69 9.23
CA LYS A 103 -18.97 -12.54 8.85
C LYS A 103 -18.20 -11.24 9.06
N SER A 104 -18.42 -10.28 8.17
CA SER A 104 -17.90 -8.93 8.36
C SER A 104 -18.60 -8.25 9.53
N ASP A 105 -17.83 -7.67 10.44
CA ASP A 105 -18.29 -6.77 11.49
C ASP A 105 -17.69 -5.38 11.25
N CYS A 106 -18.53 -4.46 10.79
CA CYS A 106 -18.16 -3.06 10.57
C CYS A 106 -18.36 -2.19 11.82
N SER A 107 -18.91 -2.74 12.90
CA SER A 107 -18.92 -2.07 14.22
C SER A 107 -17.53 -1.99 14.81
N ASN A 108 -16.64 -2.89 14.38
CA ASN A 108 -15.24 -2.94 14.75
C ASN A 108 -14.38 -2.81 13.49
N LEU A 109 -13.77 -1.64 13.32
CA LEU A 109 -12.94 -1.34 12.16
C LEU A 109 -11.49 -1.74 12.43
N SER A 110 -10.82 -2.23 11.40
CA SER A 110 -9.39 -2.54 11.47
C SER A 110 -8.52 -1.28 11.48
N ASP A 111 -7.24 -1.47 11.79
CA ASP A 111 -6.23 -0.41 11.71
C ASP A 111 -5.82 -0.07 10.25
N GLU A 112 -6.20 -0.91 9.28
CA GLU A 112 -5.96 -0.63 7.87
C GLU A 112 -6.95 0.43 7.38
N LYS A 113 -6.48 1.68 7.35
CA LYS A 113 -7.27 2.85 6.94
C LYS A 113 -6.70 3.53 5.69
N PHE A 114 -7.57 4.13 4.89
CA PHE A 114 -7.17 4.83 3.67
C PHE A 114 -8.04 6.07 3.38
N PRO A 115 -7.47 7.09 2.72
CA PRO A 115 -8.21 8.30 2.37
C PRO A 115 -9.02 8.11 1.08
N ALA A 116 -10.31 8.47 1.13
CA ALA A 116 -11.17 8.68 -0.01
C ALA A 116 -12.33 9.62 0.39
N PRO A 117 -13.09 10.20 -0.56
CA PRO A 117 -14.25 11.01 -0.21
C PRO A 117 -15.23 10.27 0.70
N ALA A 118 -15.87 10.99 1.60
CA ALA A 118 -16.96 10.44 2.42
C ALA A 118 -18.08 9.85 1.53
N PRO A 119 -18.91 8.91 2.03
CA PRO A 119 -19.96 8.26 1.24
C PRO A 119 -20.85 9.23 0.45
N SER A 120 -21.26 10.34 1.07
CA SER A 120 -22.09 11.39 0.44
C SER A 120 -21.40 12.19 -0.66
N LYS A 121 -20.09 12.00 -0.85
CA LYS A 121 -19.23 12.66 -1.84
C LYS A 121 -18.60 11.68 -2.83
N LEU A 122 -18.88 10.38 -2.70
CA LEU A 122 -18.48 9.41 -3.72
C LEU A 122 -19.27 9.64 -5.00
N VAL A 123 -18.57 9.57 -6.12
CA VAL A 123 -19.18 9.70 -7.44
C VAL A 123 -19.48 8.31 -7.97
N THR A 124 -20.73 8.06 -8.35
CA THR A 124 -21.08 6.84 -9.09
C THR A 124 -20.55 6.93 -10.51
N ILE A 125 -19.72 5.97 -10.90
CA ILE A 125 -19.15 5.86 -12.25
C ILE A 125 -20.12 5.10 -13.15
N GLN A 126 -20.54 3.91 -12.73
CA GLN A 126 -21.43 3.05 -13.51
C GLN A 126 -22.14 2.03 -12.62
N TYR A 127 -23.29 1.57 -13.07
CA TYR A 127 -23.96 0.39 -12.55
C TYR A 127 -23.55 -0.84 -13.35
N LEU A 128 -23.23 -1.95 -12.68
CA LEU A 128 -22.97 -3.23 -13.30
C LEU A 128 -24.23 -4.09 -13.24
N PRO A 129 -24.89 -4.38 -14.36
CA PRO A 129 -26.07 -5.22 -14.33
C PRO A 129 -25.70 -6.66 -13.94
N SER A 130 -26.56 -7.30 -13.12
CA SER A 130 -26.37 -8.70 -12.70
C SER A 130 -26.38 -9.69 -13.87
N THR A 131 -27.05 -9.33 -14.96
CA THR A 131 -27.12 -10.10 -16.22
C THR A 131 -26.96 -9.18 -17.42
N GLY A 132 -26.39 -9.68 -18.51
CA GLY A 132 -26.16 -8.90 -19.74
C GLY A 132 -24.81 -8.19 -19.77
N THR A 133 -24.64 -7.29 -20.75
CA THR A 133 -23.39 -6.52 -20.93
C THR A 133 -23.52 -5.19 -20.19
N PRO A 134 -22.50 -4.75 -19.42
CA PRO A 134 -22.52 -3.44 -18.78
C PRO A 134 -22.73 -2.33 -19.82
N ALA A 135 -23.68 -1.43 -19.54
CA ALA A 135 -23.90 -0.25 -20.36
C ALA A 135 -22.88 0.82 -19.94
N TYR A 136 -21.79 0.92 -20.70
CA TYR A 136 -20.83 1.99 -20.52
C TYR A 136 -21.41 3.29 -21.09
N VAL A 137 -21.44 4.36 -20.29
CA VAL A 137 -21.61 5.71 -20.84
C VAL A 137 -20.37 6.01 -21.68
N THR A 138 -20.53 5.99 -23.00
CA THR A 138 -19.53 6.51 -23.92
C THR A 138 -19.33 7.99 -23.62
N PRO A 139 -18.10 8.50 -23.46
CA PRO A 139 -17.87 9.92 -23.44
C PRO A 139 -18.34 10.48 -24.78
N THR A 140 -19.44 11.22 -24.79
CA THR A 140 -19.77 12.07 -25.93
C THR A 140 -18.67 13.11 -26.02
N ASP A 141 -17.94 13.16 -27.13
CA ASP A 141 -17.05 14.28 -27.44
C ASP A 141 -17.84 15.58 -27.24
N VAL A 142 -17.51 16.31 -26.18
CA VAL A 142 -18.06 17.63 -25.91
C VAL A 142 -17.45 18.56 -26.95
N VAL A 143 -18.23 18.86 -28.01
CA VAL A 143 -17.98 19.98 -28.90
C VAL A 143 -17.83 21.24 -28.04
N CYS A 144 -16.61 21.77 -27.96
CA CYS A 144 -16.28 22.95 -27.19
C CYS A 144 -16.87 24.19 -27.88
N THR A 145 -17.96 24.73 -27.35
CA THR A 145 -18.34 26.14 -27.56
C THR A 145 -17.68 26.98 -26.45
N PRO A 146 -16.99 28.09 -26.76
CA PRO A 146 -16.30 28.88 -25.76
C PRO A 146 -17.32 29.75 -25.03
N HIS A 147 -17.57 29.50 -23.74
CA HIS A 147 -18.18 30.48 -22.85
C HIS A 147 -17.22 30.81 -21.72
N VAL A 148 -16.85 32.09 -21.66
CA VAL A 148 -15.93 32.69 -20.70
C VAL A 148 -16.66 32.93 -19.36
N TYR A 149 -15.89 32.88 -18.26
CA TYR A 149 -16.24 33.15 -16.84
C TYR A 149 -16.96 32.01 -16.10
N SER A 150 -16.54 31.49 -14.93
CA SER A 150 -15.57 31.93 -13.92
C SER A 150 -14.93 30.74 -13.20
N THR A 151 -13.71 30.98 -12.73
CA THR A 151 -12.85 30.15 -11.87
C THR A 151 -13.55 29.46 -10.68
N SER A 152 -13.51 28.13 -10.66
CA SER A 152 -13.05 27.40 -9.47
C SER A 152 -12.32 26.14 -9.95
N SER A 153 -11.03 26.08 -9.62
CA SER A 153 -10.11 25.03 -10.00
C SER A 153 -10.45 23.72 -9.28
N GLN A 154 -11.25 22.86 -9.93
CA GLN A 154 -11.31 21.44 -9.59
C GLN A 154 -10.22 20.71 -10.34
N ILE A 155 -9.18 20.36 -9.60
CA ILE A 155 -8.04 19.58 -10.05
C ILE A 155 -8.52 18.14 -10.21
N GLY A 156 -8.45 17.62 -11.44
CA GLY A 156 -8.82 16.23 -11.76
C GLY A 156 -7.92 15.24 -11.04
N ALA A 157 -8.44 14.02 -10.85
CA ALA A 157 -7.82 12.90 -10.11
C ALA A 157 -6.44 12.42 -10.62
N GLY A 158 -5.85 13.08 -11.62
CA GLY A 158 -4.49 12.83 -12.12
C GLY A 158 -3.41 13.79 -11.59
N ALA A 159 -3.74 14.82 -10.78
CA ALA A 159 -2.76 15.80 -10.30
C ALA A 159 -2.27 15.58 -8.85
N ALA A 160 -2.76 14.55 -8.16
CA ALA A 160 -2.32 14.21 -6.80
C ALA A 160 -1.01 13.37 -6.75
N ALA A 161 -0.43 13.02 -7.89
CA ALA A 161 0.78 12.18 -7.97
C ALA A 161 2.11 12.97 -8.03
N GLY A 162 2.12 14.27 -7.69
CA GLY A 162 3.24 15.17 -8.01
C GLY A 162 4.00 15.84 -6.86
N ILE A 163 3.72 15.55 -5.58
CA ILE A 163 4.44 16.17 -4.45
C ILE A 163 4.90 15.11 -3.46
N GLY A 164 5.90 14.33 -3.84
CA GLY A 164 6.46 13.25 -3.01
C GLY A 164 7.97 13.08 -3.07
N VAL A 165 8.72 13.95 -3.77
CA VAL A 165 10.19 13.87 -3.86
C VAL A 165 10.81 15.27 -3.75
N GLY A 166 10.41 16.04 -2.75
CA GLY A 166 10.93 17.41 -2.54
C GLY A 166 11.80 17.59 -1.30
N VAL A 167 11.65 16.75 -0.27
CA VAL A 167 12.21 17.05 1.06
C VAL A 167 13.46 16.22 1.39
N GLY A 168 13.65 15.06 0.73
CA GLY A 168 14.86 14.24 0.94
C GLY A 168 16.13 14.91 0.40
N PHE A 169 16.05 15.55 -0.77
CA PHE A 169 17.21 16.15 -1.43
C PHE A 169 17.72 17.41 -0.73
N SER A 170 16.86 18.22 -0.12
CA SER A 170 17.27 19.47 0.53
C SER A 170 18.07 19.20 1.82
N VAL A 171 17.65 18.24 2.64
CA VAL A 171 18.37 17.86 3.87
C VAL A 171 19.69 17.16 3.56
N PHE A 172 19.73 16.26 2.56
CA PHE A 172 20.96 15.59 2.16
C PHE A 172 22.01 16.55 1.56
N LEU A 173 21.58 17.52 0.74
CA LEU A 173 22.50 18.51 0.16
C LEU A 173 23.06 19.46 1.23
N LEU A 174 22.25 19.89 2.20
CA LEU A 174 22.72 20.72 3.32
C LEU A 174 23.68 19.96 4.24
N ALA A 175 23.37 18.71 4.59
CA ALA A 175 24.24 17.91 5.44
C ALA A 175 25.62 17.64 4.79
N THR A 176 25.63 17.34 3.48
CA THR A 176 26.87 17.07 2.74
C THR A 176 27.73 18.33 2.55
N THR A 177 27.13 19.49 2.25
CA THR A 177 27.89 20.75 2.17
C THR A 177 28.48 21.16 3.52
N CYS A 178 27.72 21.04 4.60
CA CYS A 178 28.22 21.34 5.95
C CYS A 178 29.38 20.42 6.36
N ALA A 179 29.26 19.10 6.11
CA ALA A 179 30.32 18.14 6.39
C ALA A 179 31.59 18.43 5.58
N PHE A 180 31.46 18.75 4.29
CA PHE A 180 32.58 19.07 3.41
C PHE A 180 33.35 20.32 3.88
N PHE A 181 32.63 21.40 4.23
CA PHE A 181 33.25 22.63 4.74
C PHE A 181 33.94 22.42 6.09
N TYR A 182 33.34 21.62 6.98
CA TYR A 182 33.94 21.32 8.29
C TYR A 182 35.24 20.51 8.16
N LEU A 183 35.26 19.50 7.28
CA LEU A 183 36.47 18.70 7.01
C LEU A 183 37.56 19.52 6.31
N ARG A 184 37.20 20.39 5.37
CA ARG A 184 38.16 21.27 4.68
C ARG A 184 38.79 22.29 5.65
N ARG A 185 38.00 22.83 6.59
CA ARG A 185 38.52 23.73 7.63
C ARG A 185 39.45 23.00 8.60
N ARG A 186 39.15 21.75 8.97
CA ARG A 186 40.00 20.94 9.84
C ARG A 186 41.36 20.60 9.20
N ARG A 187 41.40 20.37 7.88
CA ARG A 187 42.68 20.11 7.17
C ARG A 187 43.56 21.36 7.03
N SER A 188 42.98 22.56 7.09
CA SER A 188 43.75 23.81 7.07
C SER A 188 44.45 24.12 8.39
N SER A 189 44.07 23.46 9.49
CA SER A 189 44.69 23.63 10.81
C SER A 189 45.81 22.61 11.10
N GLN A 190 46.24 21.81 10.11
CA GLN A 190 47.35 20.85 10.27
C GLN A 190 48.65 21.26 9.56
N HIS A 191 48.91 22.56 9.45
CA HIS A 191 50.28 23.04 9.29
C HIS A 191 50.73 23.69 10.60
N SER A 192 51.86 23.19 11.13
CA SER A 192 52.45 23.36 12.48
C SER A 192 51.94 22.27 13.43
N VAL A 193 52.72 21.28 13.86
CA VAL A 193 54.11 21.32 14.34
C VAL A 193 54.84 20.02 13.99
N VAL A 194 56.05 20.17 13.44
CA VAL A 194 57.09 19.15 13.34
C VAL A 194 57.89 19.12 14.65
N ALA A 195 58.31 17.90 15.03
CA ALA A 195 59.38 17.55 15.98
C ALA A 195 59.10 17.64 17.49
N SER A 196 59.05 16.47 18.14
CA SER A 196 60.14 16.11 19.06
C SER A 196 60.26 14.58 19.21
N LYS A 197 61.48 14.08 19.06
CA LYS A 197 61.94 12.71 19.29
C LYS A 197 62.31 12.52 20.76
N SER A 198 62.03 11.34 21.32
CA SER A 198 62.83 10.62 22.35
C SER A 198 62.00 9.39 22.75
N GLY A 199 62.42 8.13 22.76
CA GLY A 199 63.72 7.47 22.61
C GLY A 199 63.71 6.23 23.54
N ALA A 200 63.97 5.04 22.97
CA ALA A 200 64.32 3.74 23.60
C ALA A 200 63.25 3.05 24.50
N GLU A 201 63.02 1.72 24.51
CA GLU A 201 63.53 0.52 23.81
C GLU A 201 62.55 -0.67 24.11
N PRO A 202 62.71 -1.86 23.48
CA PRO A 202 61.71 -2.93 23.42
C PRO A 202 61.96 -4.08 24.43
N VAL A 203 60.91 -4.81 24.83
CA VAL A 203 61.04 -6.17 25.35
C VAL A 203 59.91 -7.06 24.82
N SER A 204 60.34 -8.14 24.18
CA SER A 204 59.58 -9.29 23.67
C SER A 204 58.79 -10.01 24.77
N GLY A 205 57.58 -10.46 24.42
CA GLY A 205 56.80 -11.39 25.23
C GLY A 205 55.81 -12.15 24.35
N VAL A 206 56.19 -13.35 23.96
CA VAL A 206 55.42 -14.37 23.23
C VAL A 206 54.17 -14.76 24.02
N GLN A 207 52.97 -14.83 23.40
CA GLN A 207 51.95 -15.82 23.75
C GLN A 207 50.91 -15.99 22.63
N GLN A 208 50.69 -17.26 22.26
CA GLN A 208 49.84 -17.84 21.22
C GLN A 208 48.31 -17.73 21.48
N PRO A 209 47.45 -18.11 20.49
CA PRO A 209 46.03 -17.80 20.44
C PRO A 209 45.19 -18.74 21.32
N GLN A 210 44.13 -18.22 21.94
CA GLN A 210 43.10 -19.06 22.56
C GLN A 210 41.93 -19.29 21.62
N THR A 211 41.85 -20.54 21.17
CA THR A 211 40.71 -21.24 20.60
C THR A 211 39.54 -21.21 21.58
N VAL A 212 38.40 -20.64 21.19
CA VAL A 212 37.15 -20.76 21.95
C VAL A 212 36.50 -22.10 21.60
N VAL A 213 36.55 -23.04 22.54
CA VAL A 213 35.88 -24.33 22.49
C VAL A 213 34.42 -24.15 22.95
N ARG A 214 33.52 -24.62 22.09
CA ARG A 214 32.07 -24.76 22.29
C ARG A 214 31.79 -25.89 23.30
N TYR A 215 31.04 -25.62 24.36
CA TYR A 215 30.50 -26.65 25.25
C TYR A 215 29.01 -26.86 24.96
N GLU A 216 28.69 -28.00 24.37
CA GLU A 216 27.37 -28.63 24.44
C GLU A 216 27.41 -29.60 25.64
N LEU A 217 26.53 -29.40 26.62
CA LEU A 217 26.34 -30.27 27.78
C LEU A 217 25.07 -31.09 27.49
N GLY A 218 25.16 -32.34 27.05
CA GLY A 218 25.30 -33.55 27.88
C GLY A 218 23.92 -33.91 28.49
N LYS A 219 23.31 -35.09 28.32
CA LYS A 219 23.78 -36.45 28.02
C LYS A 219 22.54 -37.35 27.67
N PRO A 220 22.73 -38.61 27.20
CA PRO A 220 21.74 -39.46 26.54
C PRO A 220 21.05 -40.56 27.40
N GLU A 221 20.04 -41.18 26.75
CA GLU A 221 19.26 -42.45 26.89
C GLU A 221 20.00 -43.70 27.51
N PRO A 222 19.38 -44.88 27.86
CA PRO A 222 18.09 -45.44 27.41
C PRO A 222 17.19 -46.27 28.37
N ARG A 223 16.03 -46.64 27.78
CA ARG A 223 14.89 -47.49 28.20
C ARG A 223 15.27 -48.95 28.55
N PRO A 224 14.46 -49.64 29.37
CA PRO A 224 14.02 -51.00 29.02
C PRO A 224 12.50 -51.23 29.17
N GLN A 225 11.98 -52.16 28.36
CA GLN A 225 10.62 -52.75 28.41
C GLN A 225 10.54 -53.89 29.44
N GLU A 226 9.34 -54.17 29.99
CA GLU A 226 8.62 -55.46 29.85
C GLU A 226 7.36 -55.55 30.74
N LEU A 227 6.39 -56.32 30.21
CA LEU A 227 5.28 -57.08 30.81
C LEU A 227 4.26 -56.43 31.77
N ALA A 228 3.02 -56.25 31.29
CA ALA A 228 1.83 -56.96 31.77
C ALA A 228 0.68 -56.80 30.76
#